data_AF-A0A9E5Q0Y7-F1
#
_entry.id   AF-A0A9E5Q0Y7-F1
#
_cell.length_a   1.000
_cell.length_b   1.000
_cell.length_c   1.000
_cell.angle_alpha   90.00
_cell.angle_beta   90.00
_cell.angle_gamma   90.00
#
_symmetry.space_group_name_H-M   'P 1'
#
loop_
_entity.id
_entity.type
_entity.pdbx_description
1 polymer ?
#
loop_
_entity_poly.entity_id
_entity_poly.type
_entity_poly.pdbx_seq_one_letter_code
_entity_poly.pdbx_strand_id
1 'polypeptide(L)'
;MVLGLAVGAAVAILWYTRIERNKRIAAEQEAKNILVMAQHEAEEIVRTARADADRQRETAEREIDRRRNDLNREEERQSKRRDQLDQRFERLEEREQRLNKRQSALDKTRNEIEELKGQQREALERVAGMSREDAREHLLGLVEEETRNDMARKIREVEDEMSAEADARARELIAMAIQRVASDYVSDVTVSVVPLPNDEMKGRIIG
;
A
#
# COMPACT_ATOMS: atom_id res chain seq x y z
N MET A 1 110.78 77.60 5.24
CA MET A 1 110.64 76.12 5.29
C MET A 1 109.50 75.66 6.19
N VAL A 2 109.39 76.13 7.45
CA VAL A 2 108.35 75.70 8.40
C VAL A 2 106.91 75.98 7.93
N LEU A 3 106.64 77.16 7.36
CA LEU A 3 105.31 77.51 6.80
C LEU A 3 104.88 76.62 5.62
N GLY A 4 105.81 76.22 4.75
CA GLY A 4 105.52 75.33 3.62
C GLY A 4 105.17 73.92 4.05
N LEU A 5 105.83 73.41 5.10
CA LEU A 5 105.52 72.11 5.70
C LEU A 5 104.14 72.12 6.38
N ALA A 6 103.78 73.21 7.07
CA ALA A 6 102.47 73.34 7.71
C ALA A 6 101.33 73.38 6.67
N VAL A 7 101.50 74.11 5.56
CA VAL A 7 100.51 74.17 4.47
C VAL A 7 100.41 72.81 3.76
N GLY A 8 101.53 72.15 3.48
CA GLY A 8 101.55 70.81 2.89
C GLY A 8 100.85 69.76 3.76
N ALA A 9 101.10 69.77 5.07
CA ALA A 9 100.43 68.88 6.02
C ALA A 9 98.91 69.16 6.11
N ALA A 10 98.51 70.44 6.14
CA ALA A 10 97.10 70.81 6.15
C ALA A 10 96.36 70.34 4.88
N VAL A 11 96.98 70.51 3.70
CA VAL A 11 96.44 70.04 2.43
C VAL A 11 96.36 68.51 2.39
N ALA A 12 97.39 67.80 2.88
CA ALA A 12 97.40 66.34 2.95
C ALA A 12 96.30 65.80 3.88
N ILE A 13 96.10 66.41 5.04
CA ILE A 13 95.02 66.05 5.98
C ILE A 13 93.64 66.31 5.36
N LEU A 14 93.46 67.47 4.70
CA LEU A 14 92.22 67.78 3.98
C LEU A 14 91.95 66.78 2.84
N TRP A 15 92.98 66.39 2.09
CA TRP A 15 92.85 65.43 1.00
C TRP A 15 92.54 64.02 1.50
N TYR A 16 93.23 63.56 2.56
CA TYR A 16 93.00 62.27 3.19
C TYR A 16 91.58 62.18 3.79
N THR A 17 91.17 63.19 4.56
CA THR A 17 89.81 63.25 5.14
C THR A 17 88.72 63.37 4.07
N ARG A 18 88.99 64.02 2.93
CA ARG A 18 88.07 64.06 1.78
C ARG A 18 87.91 62.68 1.15
N ILE A 19 88.99 61.92 0.98
CA ILE A 19 88.95 60.55 0.43
C ILE A 19 88.22 59.61 1.36
N GLU A 20 88.49 59.65 2.66
CA GLU A 20 87.78 58.80 3.64
C GLU A 20 86.28 59.13 3.68
N ARG A 21 85.91 60.42 3.67
CA ARG A 21 84.50 60.82 3.58
C ARG A 21 83.86 60.31 2.29
N ASN A 22 84.53 60.44 1.15
CA ASN A 22 84.00 59.93 -0.12
C ASN A 22 83.86 58.40 -0.12
N LYS A 23 84.81 57.66 0.48
CA LYS A 23 84.71 56.21 0.64
C LYS A 23 83.55 55.80 1.55
N ARG A 24 83.33 56.52 2.66
CA ARG A 24 82.18 56.29 3.54
C ARG A 24 80.85 56.59 2.84
N ILE A 25 80.76 57.70 2.12
CA ILE A 25 79.56 58.05 1.34
C ILE A 25 79.30 57.00 0.25
N ALA A 26 80.34 56.53 -0.44
CA ALA A 26 80.21 55.47 -1.44
C ALA A 26 79.73 54.15 -0.81
N ALA A 27 80.31 53.74 0.31
CA ALA A 27 79.91 52.54 1.04
C ALA A 27 78.47 52.64 1.60
N GLU A 28 78.07 53.81 2.11
CA GLU A 28 76.69 54.06 2.54
C GLU A 28 75.71 54.00 1.38
N GLN A 29 76.08 54.55 0.21
CA GLN A 29 75.24 54.49 -0.98
C GLN A 29 75.12 53.06 -1.51
N GLU A 30 76.21 52.29 -1.51
CA GLU A 30 76.20 50.88 -1.90
C GLU A 30 75.36 50.06 -0.94
N ALA A 31 75.49 50.25 0.38
CA ALA A 31 74.65 49.60 1.38
C ALA A 31 73.16 49.94 1.21
N LYS A 32 72.83 51.20 0.92
CA LYS A 32 71.45 51.61 0.60
C LYS A 32 70.95 50.95 -0.68
N ASN A 33 71.75 50.90 -1.72
CA ASN A 33 71.38 50.26 -2.98
C ASN A 33 71.13 48.75 -2.78
N ILE A 34 72.00 48.05 -2.02
CA ILE A 34 71.82 46.64 -1.69
C ILE A 34 70.50 46.45 -0.92
N LEU A 35 70.20 47.31 0.06
CA LEU A 35 68.97 47.22 0.83
C LEU A 35 67.71 47.44 -0.03
N VAL A 36 67.75 48.41 -0.95
CA VAL A 36 66.65 48.66 -1.91
C VAL A 36 66.47 47.48 -2.87
N MET A 37 67.58 46.93 -3.40
CA MET A 37 67.53 45.76 -4.27
C MET A 37 66.98 44.53 -3.54
N ALA A 38 67.42 44.29 -2.30
CA ALA A 38 66.91 43.20 -1.48
C ALA A 38 65.43 43.37 -1.12
N GLN A 39 64.98 44.61 -0.87
CA GLN A 39 63.56 44.91 -0.66
C GLN A 39 62.74 44.64 -1.92
N HIS A 40 63.21 45.09 -3.09
CA HIS A 40 62.53 44.86 -4.35
C HIS A 40 62.46 43.36 -4.69
N GLU A 41 63.56 42.63 -4.51
CA GLU A 41 63.59 41.18 -4.72
C GLU A 41 62.64 40.45 -3.76
N ALA A 42 62.60 40.83 -2.49
CA ALA A 42 61.64 40.28 -1.53
C ALA A 42 60.19 40.55 -1.93
N GLU A 43 59.88 41.78 -2.38
CA GLU A 43 58.56 42.14 -2.89
C GLU A 43 58.19 41.33 -4.14
N GLU A 44 59.12 41.15 -5.08
CA GLU A 44 58.90 40.33 -6.26
C GLU A 44 58.66 38.86 -5.91
N ILE A 45 59.45 38.28 -5.00
CA ILE A 45 59.26 36.89 -4.53
C ILE A 45 57.88 36.73 -3.89
N VAL A 46 57.46 37.67 -3.03
CA VAL A 46 56.13 37.61 -2.41
C VAL A 46 55.04 37.74 -3.46
N ARG A 47 55.23 38.60 -4.47
CA ARG A 47 54.25 38.81 -5.54
C ARG A 47 54.12 37.59 -6.45
N THR A 48 55.22 36.96 -6.84
CA THR A 48 55.21 35.74 -7.65
C THR A 48 54.63 34.58 -6.87
N ALA A 49 55.02 34.40 -5.60
CA ALA A 49 54.47 33.37 -4.73
C ALA A 49 52.94 33.51 -4.55
N ARG A 50 52.44 34.74 -4.38
CA ARG A 50 50.99 35.00 -4.34
C ARG A 50 50.31 34.68 -5.67
N ALA A 51 50.87 35.12 -6.78
CA ALA A 51 50.31 34.85 -8.10
C ALA A 51 50.25 33.34 -8.42
N ASP A 52 51.28 32.59 -8.03
CA ASP A 52 51.31 31.14 -8.22
C ASP A 52 50.36 30.41 -7.28
N ALA A 53 50.23 30.87 -6.02
CA ALA A 53 49.23 30.35 -5.09
C ALA A 53 47.79 30.57 -5.62
N ASP A 54 47.49 31.76 -6.16
CA ASP A 54 46.18 32.08 -6.72
C ASP A 54 45.89 31.22 -7.97
N ARG A 55 46.87 31.04 -8.86
CA ARG A 55 46.75 30.15 -10.03
C ARG A 55 46.51 28.69 -9.63
N GLN A 56 47.24 28.22 -8.62
CA GLN A 56 47.10 26.85 -8.12
C GLN A 56 45.73 26.65 -7.49
N ARG A 57 45.24 27.64 -6.73
CA ARG A 57 43.90 27.66 -6.16
C ARG A 57 42.83 27.63 -7.24
N GLU A 58 42.93 28.49 -8.26
CA GLU A 58 41.96 28.52 -9.35
C GLU A 58 41.93 27.20 -10.14
N THR A 59 43.10 26.59 -10.35
CA THR A 59 43.21 25.28 -11.02
C THR A 59 42.55 24.18 -10.18
N ALA A 60 42.79 24.17 -8.87
CA ALA A 60 42.16 23.23 -7.94
C ALA A 60 40.64 23.42 -7.88
N GLU A 61 40.15 24.66 -7.80
CA GLU A 61 38.71 24.95 -7.81
C GLU A 61 38.04 24.46 -9.10
N ARG A 62 38.64 24.73 -10.27
CA ARG A 62 38.16 24.22 -11.55
C ARG A 62 38.16 22.69 -11.62
N GLU A 63 39.17 22.02 -11.06
CA GLU A 63 39.22 20.56 -11.02
C GLU A 63 38.15 19.99 -10.10
N ILE A 64 37.93 20.59 -8.93
CA ILE A 64 36.86 20.21 -8.00
C ILE A 64 35.50 20.34 -8.67
N ASP A 65 35.24 21.44 -9.38
CA ASP A 65 33.98 21.65 -10.07
C ASP A 65 33.76 20.65 -11.21
N ARG A 66 34.80 20.32 -11.98
CA ARG A 66 34.73 19.24 -12.99
C ARG A 66 34.39 17.90 -12.34
N ARG A 67 35.13 17.51 -11.29
CA ARG A 67 34.89 16.26 -10.57
C ARG A 67 33.49 16.21 -9.96
N ARG A 68 32.98 17.31 -9.39
CA ARG A 68 31.61 17.41 -8.88
C ARG A 68 30.57 17.21 -9.97
N ASN A 69 30.76 17.85 -11.13
CA ASN A 69 29.83 17.70 -12.25
C ASN A 69 29.85 16.27 -12.82
N ASP A 70 31.01 15.64 -12.91
CA ASP A 70 31.13 14.26 -13.38
C ASP A 70 30.51 13.27 -12.38
N LEU A 71 30.73 13.47 -11.07
CA LEU A 71 30.06 12.70 -10.02
C LEU A 71 28.55 12.84 -10.08
N ASN A 72 28.01 14.06 -10.20
CA ASN A 72 26.56 14.29 -10.31
C ASN A 72 25.95 13.57 -11.54
N ARG A 73 26.66 13.56 -12.68
CA ARG A 73 26.23 12.83 -13.88
C ARG A 73 26.28 11.32 -13.68
N GLU A 74 27.27 10.81 -12.96
CA GLU A 74 27.34 9.40 -12.60
C GLU A 74 26.22 9.00 -11.65
N GLU A 75 25.94 9.80 -10.63
CA GLU A 75 24.83 9.59 -9.70
C GLU A 75 23.48 9.59 -10.42
N GLU A 76 23.24 10.54 -11.34
CA GLU A 76 22.00 10.57 -12.12
C GLU A 76 21.86 9.32 -13.01
N ARG A 77 22.95 8.88 -13.66
CA ARG A 77 22.97 7.64 -14.46
C ARG A 77 22.72 6.41 -13.59
N GLN A 78 23.30 6.35 -12.40
CA GLN A 78 23.10 5.25 -11.46
C GLN A 78 21.66 5.23 -10.93
N SER A 79 21.09 6.39 -10.60
CA SER A 79 19.69 6.52 -10.17
C SER A 79 18.74 6.00 -11.25
N LYS A 80 18.89 6.48 -12.50
CA LYS A 80 18.07 5.99 -13.63
C LYS A 80 18.20 4.49 -13.83
N ARG A 81 19.39 3.92 -13.63
CA ARG A 81 19.61 2.48 -13.75
C ARG A 81 18.95 1.70 -12.62
N ARG A 82 18.93 2.23 -11.39
CA ARG A 82 18.18 1.65 -10.26
C ARG A 82 16.68 1.66 -10.55
N ASP A 83 16.12 2.79 -10.94
CA ASP A 83 14.69 2.89 -11.27
C ASP A 83 14.29 1.91 -12.38
N GLN A 84 15.14 1.75 -13.41
CA GLN A 84 14.90 0.76 -14.47
C GLN A 84 14.98 -0.69 -13.98
N LEU A 85 15.86 -0.99 -13.02
CA LEU A 85 15.96 -2.32 -12.43
C LEU A 85 14.75 -2.61 -11.55
N ASP A 86 14.32 -1.64 -10.74
CA ASP A 86 13.14 -1.78 -9.88
C ASP A 86 11.88 -2.03 -10.71
N GLN A 87 11.66 -1.26 -11.78
CA GLN A 87 10.56 -1.51 -12.73
C GLN A 87 10.62 -2.88 -13.40
N ARG A 88 11.83 -3.37 -13.72
CA ARG A 88 12.00 -4.72 -14.28
C ARG A 88 11.69 -5.80 -13.26
N PHE A 89 12.07 -5.56 -12.01
CA PHE A 89 11.82 -6.47 -10.90
C PHE A 89 10.32 -6.59 -10.62
N GLU A 90 9.60 -5.47 -10.51
CA GLU A 90 8.13 -5.46 -10.36
C GLU A 90 7.43 -6.24 -11.49
N ARG A 91 7.83 -6.02 -12.75
CA ARG A 91 7.27 -6.77 -13.89
C ARG A 91 7.57 -8.26 -13.83
N LEU A 92 8.74 -8.65 -13.30
CA LEU A 92 9.10 -10.05 -13.12
C LEU A 92 8.25 -10.69 -12.03
N GLU A 93 8.07 -10.01 -10.89
CA GLU A 93 7.21 -10.47 -9.80
C GLU A 93 5.75 -10.64 -10.25
N GLU A 94 5.19 -9.67 -10.98
CA GLU A 94 3.84 -9.78 -11.54
C GLU A 94 3.72 -10.99 -12.50
N ARG A 95 4.74 -11.20 -13.34
CA ARG A 95 4.77 -12.33 -14.27
C ARG A 95 4.86 -13.64 -13.52
N GLU A 96 5.68 -13.72 -12.47
CA GLU A 96 5.82 -14.90 -11.63
C GLU A 96 4.50 -15.23 -10.92
N GLN A 97 3.83 -14.23 -10.32
CA GLN A 97 2.52 -14.42 -9.71
C GLN A 97 1.48 -14.92 -10.71
N ARG A 98 1.46 -14.37 -11.93
CA ARG A 98 0.55 -14.85 -13.00
C ARG A 98 0.86 -16.29 -13.40
N LEU A 99 2.14 -16.65 -13.53
CA LEU A 99 2.56 -18.01 -13.85
C LEU A 99 2.18 -18.98 -12.73
N ASN A 100 2.40 -18.63 -11.46
CA ASN A 100 2.03 -19.46 -10.31
C ASN A 100 0.51 -19.66 -10.23
N LYS A 101 -0.30 -18.62 -10.47
CA LYS A 101 -1.76 -18.75 -10.55
C LYS A 101 -2.19 -19.69 -11.68
N ARG A 102 -1.57 -19.56 -12.86
CA ARG A 102 -1.86 -20.43 -14.01
C ARG A 102 -1.44 -21.87 -13.73
N GLN A 103 -0.29 -22.09 -13.11
CA GLN A 103 0.19 -23.42 -12.73
C GLN A 103 -0.78 -24.08 -11.74
N SER A 104 -1.18 -23.36 -10.69
CA SER A 104 -2.16 -23.86 -9.72
C SER A 104 -3.50 -24.21 -10.36
N ALA A 105 -3.99 -23.40 -11.32
CA ALA A 105 -5.20 -23.71 -12.06
C ALA A 105 -5.04 -24.97 -12.92
N LEU A 106 -3.91 -25.12 -13.62
CA LEU A 106 -3.61 -26.31 -14.41
C LEU A 106 -3.52 -27.56 -13.55
N ASP A 107 -2.90 -27.47 -12.37
CA ASP A 107 -2.77 -28.60 -11.45
C ASP A 107 -4.14 -29.04 -10.92
N LYS A 108 -5.03 -28.08 -10.60
CA LYS A 108 -6.42 -28.39 -10.22
C LYS A 108 -7.16 -29.12 -11.33
N THR A 109 -7.16 -28.57 -12.55
CA THR A 109 -7.82 -29.20 -13.69
C THR A 109 -7.23 -30.58 -13.99
N ARG A 110 -5.91 -30.76 -13.84
CA ARG A 110 -5.27 -32.06 -14.01
C ARG A 110 -5.76 -33.08 -12.99
N ASN A 111 -5.88 -32.69 -11.73
CA ASN A 111 -6.39 -33.56 -10.67
C ASN A 111 -7.86 -33.93 -10.91
N GLU A 112 -8.71 -32.97 -11.31
CA GLU A 112 -10.11 -33.22 -11.68
C GLU A 112 -10.22 -34.21 -12.87
N ILE A 113 -9.34 -34.08 -13.87
CA ILE A 113 -9.31 -35.00 -15.01
C ILE A 113 -8.90 -36.41 -14.57
N GLU A 114 -7.89 -36.54 -13.71
CA GLU A 114 -7.47 -37.85 -13.17
C GLU A 114 -8.60 -38.50 -12.34
N GLU A 115 -9.30 -37.71 -11.52
CA GLU A 115 -10.45 -38.19 -10.74
C GLU A 115 -11.60 -38.64 -11.65
N LEU A 116 -11.98 -37.83 -12.64
CA LEU A 116 -13.01 -38.19 -13.62
C LEU A 116 -12.64 -39.43 -14.42
N LYS A 117 -11.36 -39.59 -14.80
CA LYS A 117 -10.88 -40.82 -15.46
C LYS A 117 -11.02 -42.04 -14.55
N GLY A 118 -10.72 -41.89 -13.25
CA GLY A 118 -10.93 -42.94 -12.25
C GLY A 118 -12.41 -43.34 -12.16
N GLN A 119 -13.30 -42.36 -11.98
CA GLN A 119 -14.74 -42.57 -11.92
C GLN A 119 -15.29 -43.21 -13.20
N GLN A 120 -14.83 -42.75 -14.37
CA GLN A 120 -15.22 -43.32 -15.66
C GLN A 120 -14.77 -44.78 -15.78
N ARG A 121 -13.54 -45.10 -15.36
CA ARG A 121 -13.03 -46.47 -15.37
C ARG A 121 -13.87 -47.37 -14.46
N GLU A 122 -14.15 -46.95 -13.24
CA GLU A 122 -15.00 -47.71 -12.32
C GLU A 122 -16.42 -47.90 -12.88
N ALA A 123 -16.99 -46.86 -13.49
CA ALA A 123 -18.30 -46.95 -14.13
C ALA A 123 -18.31 -47.95 -15.28
N LEU A 124 -17.26 -47.95 -16.12
CA LEU A 124 -17.10 -48.93 -17.20
C LEU A 124 -16.92 -50.35 -16.67
N GLU A 125 -16.14 -50.55 -15.61
CA GLU A 125 -15.97 -51.85 -14.94
C GLU A 125 -17.32 -52.34 -14.37
N ARG A 126 -18.11 -51.46 -13.73
CA ARG A 126 -19.47 -51.78 -13.25
C ARG A 126 -20.39 -52.19 -14.39
N VAL A 127 -20.43 -51.42 -15.49
CA VAL A 127 -21.30 -51.70 -16.65
C VAL A 127 -20.87 -52.97 -17.37
N ALA A 128 -19.56 -53.20 -17.55
CA ALA A 128 -19.03 -54.39 -18.22
C ALA A 128 -19.26 -55.68 -17.40
N GLY A 129 -19.32 -55.57 -16.07
CA GLY A 129 -19.64 -56.68 -15.17
C GLY A 129 -21.14 -56.94 -14.97
N MET A 130 -22.01 -56.04 -15.43
CA MET A 130 -23.47 -56.17 -15.25
C MET A 130 -24.10 -56.94 -16.41
N SER A 131 -24.89 -57.96 -16.10
CA SER A 131 -25.78 -58.57 -17.10
C SER A 131 -26.99 -57.68 -17.35
N ARG A 132 -27.72 -57.93 -18.46
CA ARG A 132 -28.92 -57.16 -18.81
C ARG A 132 -30.04 -57.33 -17.79
N GLU A 133 -30.12 -58.49 -17.16
CA GLU A 133 -31.05 -58.80 -16.06
C GLU A 133 -30.67 -57.99 -14.80
N ASP A 134 -29.40 -58.04 -14.38
CA ASP A 134 -28.91 -57.36 -13.18
C ASP A 134 -29.07 -55.83 -13.29
N ALA A 135 -28.77 -55.25 -14.45
CA ALA A 135 -28.93 -53.82 -14.69
C ALA A 135 -30.41 -53.39 -14.61
N ARG A 136 -31.34 -54.24 -15.08
CA ARG A 136 -32.78 -53.98 -15.02
C ARG A 136 -33.28 -54.02 -13.58
N GLU A 137 -32.88 -55.03 -12.82
CA GLU A 137 -33.27 -55.18 -11.41
C GLU A 137 -32.71 -54.05 -10.55
N HIS A 138 -31.44 -53.66 -10.77
CA HIS A 138 -30.83 -52.55 -10.07
C HIS A 138 -31.51 -51.21 -10.36
N LEU A 139 -31.87 -50.94 -11.64
CA LEU A 139 -32.59 -49.73 -12.02
C LEU A 139 -34.00 -49.68 -11.41
N LEU A 140 -34.71 -50.81 -11.41
CA LEU A 140 -36.04 -50.91 -10.79
C LEU A 140 -35.98 -50.65 -9.28
N GLY A 141 -34.96 -51.17 -8.59
CA GLY A 141 -34.76 -50.91 -7.16
C GLY A 141 -34.47 -49.43 -6.85
N LEU A 142 -33.65 -48.76 -7.67
CA LEU A 142 -33.37 -47.32 -7.52
C LEU A 142 -34.64 -46.47 -7.70
N VAL A 143 -35.41 -46.75 -8.74
CA VAL A 143 -36.68 -46.06 -8.99
C VAL A 143 -37.68 -46.33 -7.87
N GLU A 144 -37.74 -47.56 -7.35
CA GLU A 144 -38.61 -47.89 -6.21
C GLU A 144 -38.23 -47.09 -4.96
N GLU A 145 -36.93 -46.98 -4.66
CA GLU A 145 -36.43 -46.23 -3.50
C GLU A 145 -36.71 -44.72 -3.62
N GLU A 146 -36.42 -44.13 -4.78
CA GLU A 146 -36.72 -42.73 -5.08
C GLU A 146 -38.22 -42.46 -4.98
N THR A 147 -39.03 -43.31 -5.61
CA THR A 147 -40.50 -43.19 -5.58
C THR A 147 -41.04 -43.34 -4.15
N ARG A 148 -40.48 -44.25 -3.34
CA ARG A 148 -40.88 -44.42 -1.93
C ARG A 148 -40.59 -43.17 -1.11
N ASN A 149 -39.43 -42.54 -1.32
CA ASN A 149 -39.08 -41.29 -0.64
C ASN A 149 -40.00 -40.13 -1.06
N ASP A 150 -40.32 -40.03 -2.35
CA ASP A 150 -41.22 -39.02 -2.88
C ASP A 150 -42.65 -39.20 -2.37
N MET A 151 -43.14 -40.44 -2.36
CA MET A 151 -44.44 -40.79 -1.77
C MET A 151 -44.48 -40.48 -0.27
N ALA A 152 -43.41 -40.75 0.47
CA ALA A 152 -43.33 -40.43 1.90
C ALA A 152 -43.30 -38.90 2.17
N ARG A 153 -42.74 -38.10 1.27
CA ARG A 153 -42.91 -36.63 1.33
C ARG A 153 -44.35 -36.24 1.03
N LYS A 154 -44.95 -36.83 0.00
CA LYS A 154 -46.31 -36.49 -0.41
C LYS A 154 -47.37 -36.86 0.63
N ILE A 155 -47.21 -38.01 1.29
CA ILE A 155 -48.08 -38.43 2.39
C ILE A 155 -48.03 -37.40 3.52
N ARG A 156 -46.82 -36.95 3.92
CA ARG A 156 -46.67 -35.92 4.96
C ARG A 156 -47.32 -34.59 4.57
N GLU A 157 -47.12 -34.13 3.33
CA GLU A 157 -47.81 -32.93 2.83
C GLU A 157 -49.33 -33.04 2.93
N VAL A 158 -49.89 -34.19 2.51
CA VAL A 158 -51.34 -34.43 2.54
C VAL A 158 -51.86 -34.55 3.96
N GLU A 159 -51.13 -35.21 4.87
CA GLU A 159 -51.50 -35.28 6.29
C GLU A 159 -51.53 -33.89 6.94
N ASP A 160 -50.54 -33.04 6.65
CA ASP A 160 -50.49 -31.68 7.16
C ASP A 160 -51.66 -30.82 6.62
N GLU A 161 -51.97 -30.95 5.32
CA GLU A 161 -53.10 -30.26 4.68
C GLU A 161 -54.45 -30.71 5.29
N MET A 162 -54.65 -32.03 5.44
CA MET A 162 -55.87 -32.58 6.04
C MET A 162 -56.02 -32.18 7.52
N SER A 163 -54.93 -32.12 8.28
CA SER A 163 -54.92 -31.65 9.66
C SER A 163 -55.35 -30.17 9.75
N ALA A 164 -54.83 -29.32 8.86
CA ALA A 164 -55.19 -27.91 8.79
C ALA A 164 -56.66 -27.70 8.40
N GLU A 165 -57.17 -28.46 7.42
CA GLU A 165 -58.56 -28.39 7.01
C GLU A 165 -59.52 -28.91 8.10
N ALA A 166 -59.13 -29.99 8.80
CA ALA A 166 -59.89 -30.51 9.93
C ALA A 166 -59.99 -29.48 11.07
N ASP A 167 -58.90 -28.80 11.42
CA ASP A 167 -58.91 -27.76 12.45
C ASP A 167 -59.77 -26.55 12.05
N ALA A 168 -59.67 -26.11 10.79
CA ALA A 168 -60.52 -25.04 10.26
C ALA A 168 -62.01 -25.41 10.36
N ARG A 169 -62.36 -26.63 9.95
CA ARG A 169 -63.74 -27.12 9.97
C ARG A 169 -64.27 -27.37 11.38
N ALA A 170 -63.41 -27.81 12.30
CA ALA A 170 -63.74 -27.92 13.72
C ALA A 170 -64.07 -26.56 14.32
N ARG A 171 -63.27 -25.53 14.03
CA ARG A 171 -63.53 -24.15 14.48
C ARG A 171 -64.84 -23.60 13.91
N GLU A 172 -65.12 -23.86 12.64
CA GLU A 172 -66.39 -23.48 12.00
C GLU A 172 -67.59 -24.14 12.69
N LEU A 173 -67.53 -25.45 12.95
CA LEU A 173 -68.58 -26.18 13.67
C LEU A 173 -68.79 -25.65 15.10
N ILE A 174 -67.71 -25.35 15.82
CA ILE A 174 -67.79 -24.76 17.16
C ILE A 174 -68.43 -23.37 17.09
N ALA A 175 -68.03 -22.52 16.13
CA ALA A 175 -68.61 -21.19 15.96
C ALA A 175 -70.11 -21.26 15.65
N MET A 176 -70.53 -22.17 14.76
CA MET A 176 -71.95 -22.41 14.47
C MET A 176 -72.71 -22.90 15.71
N ALA A 177 -72.12 -23.81 16.50
CA ALA A 177 -72.74 -24.28 17.74
C ALA A 177 -72.91 -23.14 18.77
N ILE A 178 -71.89 -22.30 18.94
CA ILE A 178 -71.96 -21.11 19.81
C ILE A 178 -73.04 -20.15 19.31
N GLN A 179 -73.07 -19.84 18.01
CA GLN A 179 -74.06 -18.93 17.43
C GLN A 179 -75.50 -19.43 17.67
N ARG A 180 -75.71 -20.74 17.57
CA ARG A 180 -77.02 -21.36 17.81
C ARG A 180 -77.45 -21.28 19.28
N VAL A 181 -76.54 -21.57 20.22
CA VAL A 181 -76.84 -21.51 21.67
C VAL A 181 -76.98 -20.08 22.18
N ALA A 182 -76.21 -19.14 21.65
CA ALA A 182 -76.27 -17.73 22.04
C ALA A 182 -77.62 -17.08 21.69
N SER A 183 -78.23 -17.46 20.56
CA SER A 183 -79.56 -16.98 20.18
C SER A 183 -80.63 -17.39 21.21
N ASP A 184 -80.58 -18.64 21.67
CA ASP A 184 -81.54 -19.16 22.64
C ASP A 184 -81.30 -18.53 24.03
N TYR A 185 -80.05 -18.37 24.46
CA TYR A 185 -79.71 -17.80 25.77
C TYR A 185 -80.00 -16.30 25.91
N VAL A 186 -79.79 -15.50 24.86
CA VAL A 186 -80.10 -14.05 24.88
C VAL A 186 -81.61 -13.80 25.00
N SER A 187 -82.41 -14.68 24.40
CA SER A 187 -83.88 -14.63 24.45
C SER A 187 -84.42 -14.86 25.87
N ASP A 188 -83.80 -15.77 26.63
CA ASP A 188 -84.22 -16.09 28.00
C ASP A 188 -83.82 -15.01 29.01
N VAL A 189 -82.63 -14.40 28.88
CA VAL A 189 -82.10 -13.47 29.90
C VAL A 189 -82.69 -12.05 29.79
N THR A 190 -83.19 -11.64 28.63
CA THR A 190 -83.67 -10.25 28.41
C THR A 190 -85.11 -9.97 28.83
N VAL A 191 -85.87 -10.98 29.27
CA VAL A 191 -87.26 -10.79 29.71
C VAL A 191 -87.33 -10.53 31.21
N SER A 192 -87.23 -9.26 31.61
CA SER A 192 -87.52 -8.84 32.98
C SER A 192 -89.00 -8.47 33.12
N VAL A 193 -89.77 -9.30 33.83
CA VAL A 193 -91.17 -9.01 34.15
C VAL A 193 -91.21 -8.07 35.35
N VAL A 194 -91.64 -6.82 35.16
CA VAL A 194 -91.87 -5.85 36.24
C VAL A 194 -93.34 -5.91 36.66
N PRO A 195 -93.67 -6.30 37.91
CA PRO A 195 -95.05 -6.30 38.40
C PRO A 195 -95.52 -4.87 38.71
N LEU A 196 -96.63 -4.43 38.09
CA LEU A 196 -97.26 -3.12 38.36
C LEU A 196 -98.30 -3.22 39.50
N PRO A 197 -98.26 -2.33 40.50
CA PRO A 197 -99.06 -2.45 41.74
C PRO A 197 -100.52 -1.95 41.67
N ASN A 198 -101.03 -1.45 40.53
CA ASN A 198 -102.46 -1.14 40.37
C ASN A 198 -102.87 -1.12 38.87
N ASP A 199 -104.04 -1.70 38.56
CA ASP A 199 -104.56 -1.91 37.20
C ASP A 199 -104.84 -0.59 36.44
N GLU A 200 -104.98 0.52 37.14
CA GLU A 200 -105.13 1.85 36.53
C GLU A 200 -103.87 2.27 35.75
N MET A 201 -102.67 1.85 36.19
CA MET A 201 -101.43 2.11 35.44
C MET A 201 -101.30 1.25 34.18
N LYS A 202 -101.95 0.09 34.13
CA LYS A 202 -101.90 -0.83 32.99
C LYS A 202 -102.64 -0.26 31.77
N GLY A 203 -103.76 0.42 32.00
CA GLY A 203 -104.56 1.04 30.95
C GLY A 203 -103.88 2.23 30.25
N ARG A 204 -102.93 2.91 30.91
CA ARG A 204 -102.23 4.09 30.36
C ARG A 204 -100.97 3.76 29.58
N ILE A 205 -100.41 2.56 29.77
CA ILE A 205 -99.18 2.10 29.10
C ILE A 205 -99.50 1.29 27.84
N ILE A 206 -100.66 0.63 27.80
CA ILE A 206 -101.14 -0.14 26.63
C ILE A 206 -102.00 0.74 25.69
N GLY A 207 -102.27 1.99 26.09
CA GLY A 207 -102.89 3.03 25.26
C GLY A 207 -101.87 3.82 24.46
#